data_AF-A0A9X7AS33-F1
#
_entry.id   AF-A0A9X7AS33-F1
#
_cell.length_a   1.000
_cell.length_b   1.000
_cell.length_c   1.000
_cell.angle_alpha   90.00
_cell.angle_beta   90.00
_cell.angle_gamma   90.00
#
_symmetry.space_group_name_H-M   'P 1'
#
loop_
_entity.id
_entity.type
_entity.pdbx_description
1 polymer ?
#
loop_
_entity_poly.entity_id
_entity_poly.type
_entity_poly.pdbx_seq_one_letter_code
_entity_poly.pdbx_strand_id
1 'polypeptide(L)'
;MIDVKDPVFISYCESLIDKTYKILPLYEEKNVGLTSNIESLVIEVFGLHRVIDKLRMSAEYVTLVSTLKALEIYIKEDVISHREIKREVFKCIGLIKKIREVAMQSGE
;
A
#
# COMPACT_ATOMS: atom_id res chain seq x y z
N MET A 1 -8.60 -8.68 -17.23
CA MET A 1 -9.05 -7.89 -16.07
C MET A 1 -9.28 -8.87 -14.95
N ILE A 2 -8.73 -8.63 -13.75
CA ILE A 2 -8.88 -9.55 -12.61
C ILE A 2 -10.07 -9.06 -11.78
N ASP A 3 -10.96 -9.97 -11.39
CA ASP A 3 -12.07 -9.63 -10.49
C ASP A 3 -11.53 -9.46 -9.07
N VAL A 4 -12.09 -8.54 -8.29
CA VAL A 4 -11.74 -8.39 -6.87
C VAL A 4 -11.98 -9.68 -6.07
N LYS A 5 -12.91 -10.53 -6.50
CA LYS A 5 -13.19 -11.83 -5.88
C LYS A 5 -12.16 -12.91 -6.22
N ASP A 6 -11.29 -12.67 -7.19
CA ASP A 6 -10.29 -13.65 -7.59
C ASP A 6 -9.34 -13.95 -6.42
N PRO A 7 -9.12 -15.22 -6.05
CA PRO A 7 -8.14 -15.59 -5.02
C PRO A 7 -6.75 -14.99 -5.24
N VAL A 8 -6.36 -14.73 -6.49
CA VAL A 8 -5.12 -14.05 -6.85
C VAL A 8 -5.09 -12.62 -6.31
N PHE A 9 -6.20 -11.89 -6.38
CA PHE A 9 -6.29 -10.54 -5.83
C PHE A 9 -6.19 -10.54 -4.30
N ILE A 10 -6.85 -11.50 -3.65
CA ILE A 10 -6.79 -11.69 -2.20
C ILE A 10 -5.37 -12.00 -1.75
N SER A 11 -4.68 -12.93 -2.42
CA SER A 11 -3.28 -13.26 -2.14
C SER A 11 -2.34 -12.08 -2.41
N TYR A 12 -2.62 -11.31 -3.46
CA TYR A 12 -1.88 -10.09 -3.75
C TYR A 12 -2.02 -9.04 -2.63
N CYS A 13 -3.20 -8.87 -2.04
CA CYS A 13 -3.38 -7.98 -0.88
C CYS A 13 -2.50 -8.39 0.31
N GLU A 14 -2.34 -9.68 0.59
CA GLU A 14 -1.42 -10.16 1.63
C GLU A 14 0.04 -9.79 1.29
N SER A 15 0.44 -10.00 0.03
CA SER A 15 1.77 -9.57 -0.42
C SER A 15 1.98 -8.06 -0.29
N LEU A 16 0.95 -7.24 -0.55
CA LEU A 16 1.02 -5.79 -0.36
C LEU A 16 1.18 -5.41 1.12
N ILE A 17 0.53 -6.12 2.04
CA ILE A 17 0.69 -5.92 3.49
C ILE A 17 2.15 -6.13 3.87
N ASP A 18 2.75 -7.24 3.44
CA ASP A 18 4.15 -7.56 3.73
C ASP A 18 5.11 -6.52 3.14
N LYS A 19 4.91 -6.11 1.88
CA LYS A 19 5.70 -5.06 1.23
C LYS A 19 5.59 -3.72 1.97
N THR A 20 4.38 -3.35 2.40
CA THR A 20 4.14 -2.11 3.14
C THR A 20 4.79 -2.15 4.52
N TYR A 21 4.73 -3.30 5.21
CA TYR A 21 5.37 -3.47 6.52
C TYR A 21 6.90 -3.35 6.45
N LYS A 22 7.53 -3.84 5.37
CA LYS A 22 8.99 -3.75 5.14
C LYS A 22 9.55 -2.32 5.15
N ILE A 23 8.73 -1.29 4.97
CA ILE A 23 9.14 0.11 5.08
C ILE A 23 9.78 0.40 6.45
N LEU A 24 9.28 -0.20 7.53
CA LEU A 24 9.79 0.02 8.89
C LEU A 24 11.22 -0.47 9.09
N PRO A 25 11.54 -1.77 8.89
CA PRO A 25 12.91 -2.25 9.07
C PRO A 25 13.87 -1.57 8.08
N LEU A 26 13.46 -1.32 6.83
CA LEU A 26 14.30 -0.61 5.86
C LEU A 26 14.65 0.82 6.32
N TYR A 27 13.71 1.51 6.95
CA TYR A 27 13.97 2.82 7.55
C TYR A 27 14.89 2.73 8.76
N GLU A 28 14.66 1.78 9.66
CA GLU A 28 15.46 1.57 10.89
C GLU A 28 16.93 1.21 10.55
N GLU A 29 17.12 0.43 9.48
CA GLU A 29 18.43 0.05 8.96
C GLU A 29 19.11 1.15 8.14
N LYS A 30 18.44 2.30 7.92
CA LYS A 30 18.90 3.37 7.01
C LYS A 30 19.25 2.83 5.62
N ASN A 31 18.42 1.92 5.12
CA ASN A 31 18.66 1.23 3.87
C ASN A 31 18.66 2.23 2.68
N VAL A 32 19.73 2.23 1.90
CA VAL A 32 19.90 3.13 0.74
C VAL A 32 18.82 2.95 -0.34
N GLY A 33 18.15 1.79 -0.37
CA GLY A 33 17.10 1.46 -1.31
C GLY A 33 15.68 1.75 -0.82
N LEU A 34 15.50 2.30 0.40
CA LEU A 34 14.17 2.54 0.97
C LEU A 34 13.28 3.38 0.06
N THR A 35 13.75 4.56 -0.38
CA THR A 35 12.95 5.46 -1.21
C THR A 35 12.56 4.80 -2.53
N SER A 36 13.50 4.11 -3.20
CA SER A 36 13.20 3.35 -4.43
C SER A 36 12.24 2.19 -4.21
N ASN A 37 12.26 1.58 -3.03
CA ASN A 37 11.34 0.51 -2.66
C ASN A 37 9.91 1.05 -2.51
N ILE A 38 9.75 2.18 -1.82
CA ILE A 38 8.44 2.85 -1.67
C ILE A 38 7.95 3.35 -3.03
N GLU A 39 8.81 3.93 -3.86
CA GLU A 39 8.45 4.37 -5.22
C GLU A 39 7.94 3.20 -6.08
N SER A 40 8.63 2.06 -6.05
CA SER A 40 8.18 0.84 -6.73
C SER A 40 6.83 0.36 -6.22
N LEU A 41 6.60 0.43 -4.90
CA LEU A 41 5.32 0.08 -4.29
C LEU A 41 4.21 1.05 -4.72
N VAL A 42 4.48 2.35 -4.80
CA VAL A 42 3.54 3.35 -5.32
C VAL A 42 3.18 3.05 -6.77
N ILE A 43 4.16 2.75 -7.62
CA ILE A 43 3.92 2.38 -9.04
C ILE A 43 3.05 1.13 -9.13
N GLU A 44 3.36 0.09 -8.35
CA GLU A 44 2.60 -1.17 -8.34
C GLU A 44 1.15 -0.95 -7.90
N VAL A 45 0.93 -0.29 -6.76
CA VAL A 45 -0.42 -0.01 -6.25
C VAL A 45 -1.16 0.92 -7.20
N PHE A 46 -0.50 1.94 -7.75
CA PHE A 46 -1.10 2.81 -8.74
C PHE A 46 -1.46 2.03 -10.00
N GLY A 47 -0.66 1.08 -10.48
CA GLY A 47 -1.00 0.26 -11.65
C GLY A 47 -2.27 -0.59 -11.47
N LEU A 48 -2.62 -0.91 -10.22
CA LEU A 48 -3.71 -1.82 -9.88
C LEU A 48 -5.08 -1.36 -10.41
N HIS A 49 -5.36 -0.05 -10.44
CA HIS A 49 -6.63 0.49 -11.00
C HIS A 49 -6.80 0.24 -12.51
N ARG A 50 -5.76 -0.20 -13.22
CA ARG A 50 -5.82 -0.60 -14.63
C ARG A 50 -6.14 -2.08 -14.81
N VAL A 51 -5.96 -2.88 -13.76
CA VAL A 51 -6.15 -4.33 -13.79
C VAL A 51 -7.45 -4.74 -13.09
N ILE A 52 -7.87 -3.94 -12.10
CA ILE A 52 -9.03 -4.17 -11.25
C ILE A 52 -10.02 -2.99 -11.41
N ASP A 53 -11.06 -3.17 -12.20
CA ASP A 53 -12.01 -2.09 -12.55
C ASP A 53 -12.71 -1.47 -11.34
N LYS A 54 -13.09 -2.31 -10.37
CA LYS A 54 -13.83 -1.88 -9.18
C LYS A 54 -13.00 -1.04 -8.19
N LEU A 55 -11.68 -1.00 -8.32
CA LEU A 55 -10.81 -0.22 -7.42
C LEU A 55 -10.73 1.26 -7.75
N ARG A 56 -11.07 1.67 -8.98
CA ARG A 56 -10.95 3.07 -9.44
C ARG A 56 -11.73 4.09 -8.59
N MET A 57 -12.69 3.64 -7.80
CA MET A 57 -13.65 4.48 -7.10
C MET A 57 -13.65 4.31 -5.58
N SER A 58 -12.78 3.47 -4.99
CA SER A 58 -12.77 3.31 -3.54
C SER A 58 -11.93 4.40 -2.85
N ALA A 59 -12.53 5.04 -1.84
CA ALA A 59 -11.84 6.05 -1.04
C ALA A 59 -10.60 5.46 -0.33
N GLU A 60 -10.67 4.18 0.03
CA GLU A 60 -9.59 3.41 0.64
C GLU A 60 -8.39 3.32 -0.30
N TYR A 61 -8.62 3.02 -1.58
CA TYR A 61 -7.55 2.93 -2.58
C TYR A 61 -6.88 4.29 -2.81
N VAL A 62 -7.69 5.35 -2.99
CA VAL A 62 -7.17 6.71 -3.17
C VAL A 62 -6.34 7.13 -1.95
N THR A 63 -6.83 6.83 -0.75
CA THR A 63 -6.12 7.11 0.50
C THR A 63 -4.81 6.32 0.60
N LEU A 64 -4.82 5.04 0.20
CA LEU A 64 -3.62 4.19 0.21
C LEU A 64 -2.53 4.76 -0.69
N VAL A 65 -2.85 5.05 -1.96
CA VAL A 65 -1.88 5.60 -2.93
C VAL A 65 -1.34 6.94 -2.45
N SER A 66 -2.23 7.83 -1.98
CA SER A 66 -1.83 9.15 -1.50
C SER A 66 -0.93 9.07 -0.26
N THR A 67 -1.23 8.16 0.67
CA THR A 67 -0.43 7.98 1.90
C THR A 67 0.94 7.39 1.58
N LEU A 68 1.03 6.38 0.70
CA LEU A 68 2.31 5.83 0.26
C LEU A 68 3.17 6.87 -0.46
N LYS A 69 2.56 7.70 -1.32
CA LYS A 69 3.28 8.77 -2.01
C LYS A 69 3.79 9.84 -1.04
N ALA A 70 2.98 10.21 -0.04
CA ALA A 70 3.42 11.14 1.00
C ALA A 70 4.58 10.58 1.83
N LEU A 71 4.54 9.28 2.19
CA LEU A 71 5.64 8.60 2.87
C LEU A 71 6.93 8.66 2.05
N GLU A 72 6.88 8.38 0.75
CA GLU A 72 8.03 8.47 -0.14
C GLU A 72 8.65 9.86 -0.15
N ILE A 73 7.83 10.90 -0.33
CA ILE A 73 8.28 12.29 -0.35
C ILE A 73 8.89 12.69 1.00
N TYR A 74 8.17 12.45 2.11
CA TYR A 74 8.62 12.95 3.41
C TYR A 74 9.84 12.21 3.96
N ILE A 75 9.98 10.90 3.66
CA ILE A 75 11.19 10.15 3.99
C ILE A 75 12.38 10.68 3.17
N LYS A 76 12.17 10.96 1.88
CA LYS A 76 13.21 11.49 0.99
C LYS A 76 13.68 12.89 1.41
N GLU A 77 12.76 13.73 1.89
CA GLU A 77 13.03 15.08 2.36
C GLU A 77 13.49 15.14 3.83
N ASP A 78 13.49 14.01 4.54
CA ASP A 78 13.84 13.91 5.98
C ASP A 78 12.98 14.83 6.88
N VAL A 79 11.69 14.96 6.56
CA VAL A 79 10.73 15.85 7.26
C VAL A 79 9.67 15.10 8.06
N ILE A 80 9.88 13.80 8.32
CA ILE A 80 8.94 12.93 9.04
C ILE A 80 9.64 12.15 10.14
N SER A 81 9.01 12.06 11.31
CA SER A 81 9.57 11.27 12.41
C SER A 81 9.34 9.76 12.23
N HIS A 82 10.20 8.95 12.82
CA HIS A 82 10.02 7.49 12.86
C HIS A 82 8.64 7.07 13.41
N ARG A 83 8.12 7.79 14.41
CA ARG A 83 6.77 7.57 14.97
C ARG A 83 5.68 7.79 13.93
N GLU A 84 5.80 8.82 13.11
CA GLU A 84 4.85 9.14 12.05
C GLU A 84 4.94 8.14 10.91
N ILE A 85 6.15 7.73 10.50
CA ILE A 85 6.34 6.64 9.52
C ILE A 85 5.62 5.38 9.99
N LYS A 86 5.84 4.97 11.25
CA LYS A 86 5.17 3.82 11.85
C LYS A 86 3.64 3.95 11.77
N ARG A 87 3.10 5.10 12.17
CA ARG A 87 1.65 5.37 12.12
C ARG A 87 1.09 5.24 10.70
N GLU A 88 1.72 5.89 9.72
CA GLU A 88 1.22 5.88 8.34
C GLU A 88 1.40 4.53 7.65
N VAL A 89 2.46 3.76 7.97
CA VAL A 89 2.64 2.38 7.50
C VAL A 89 1.50 1.49 8.00
N PHE A 90 1.19 1.53 9.30
CA PHE A 90 0.08 0.75 9.84
C PHE A 90 -1.29 1.18 9.30
N LYS A 91 -1.47 2.48 9.03
CA LYS A 91 -2.65 2.98 8.33
C LYS A 91 -2.78 2.38 6.92
N CYS A 92 -1.70 2.35 6.14
CA CYS A 92 -1.68 1.73 4.82
C CYS A 92 -2.03 0.24 4.90
N ILE A 93 -1.44 -0.50 5.83
CA ILE A 93 -1.77 -1.92 6.08
C ILE A 93 -3.27 -2.08 6.40
N GLY A 94 -3.82 -1.22 7.26
CA GLY A 94 -5.26 -1.22 7.59
C GLY A 94 -6.14 -0.97 6.37
N LEU A 95 -5.76 -0.07 5.47
CA LEU A 95 -6.49 0.19 4.22
C LEU A 95 -6.44 -1.02 3.28
N ILE A 96 -5.28 -1.68 3.14
CA ILE A 96 -5.14 -2.88 2.31
C ILE A 96 -6.03 -4.01 2.86
N LYS A 97 -6.08 -4.19 4.18
CA LYS A 97 -6.96 -5.17 4.83
C LYS A 97 -8.44 -4.87 4.56
N LYS A 98 -8.88 -3.61 4.66
CA LYS A 98 -10.25 -3.22 4.32
C LYS A 98 -10.60 -3.50 2.86
N ILE A 99 -9.70 -3.17 1.93
CA ILE A 99 -9.88 -3.46 0.50
C ILE A 99 -10.08 -4.97 0.27
N ARG A 100 -9.27 -5.79 0.95
CA ARG A 100 -9.38 -7.26 0.90
C ARG A 100 -10.70 -7.75 1.51
N GLU A 101 -11.10 -7.24 2.66
CA GLU A 101 -12.35 -7.62 3.33
C GLU A 101 -13.57 -7.34 2.46
N VAL A 102 -13.65 -6.16 1.85
CA VAL A 102 -14.72 -5.80 0.90
C VAL A 102 -14.74 -6.74 -0.30
N ALA A 103 -13.56 -7.11 -0.81
CA ALA A 103 -13.44 -8.06 -1.90
C ALA A 103 -13.95 -9.47 -1.54
N MET A 104 -13.70 -9.93 -0.31
CA MET A 104 -14.23 -11.20 0.20
C MET A 104 -15.75 -11.17 0.45
N GLN A 105 -16.28 -10.08 1.02
CA GLN A 105 -17.71 -9.93 1.35
C GLN A 105 -18.59 -9.71 0.12
N SER A 106 -18.04 -9.18 -0.97
CA SER A 106 -18.78 -9.04 -2.23
C SER A 106 -19.15 -10.39 -2.87
N GLY A 107 -18.69 -11.51 -2.31
CA GLY A 107 -18.87 -12.89 -2.77
C GLY A 107 -20.17 -13.58 -2.35
N GLU A 108 -21.02 -12.94 -1.53
CA GLU A 108 -22.34 -13.45 -1.13
C GLU A 108 -23.50 -12.82 -1.93
#